data_AF-A0A1R4KKV7-F1
#
_entry.id   AF-A0A1R4KKV7-F1
#
_cell.length_a   1.000
_cell.length_b   1.000
_cell.length_c   1.000
_cell.angle_alpha   90.00
_cell.angle_beta   90.00
_cell.angle_gamma   90.00
#
_symmetry.space_group_name_H-M   'P 1'
#
loop_
_entity.id
_entity.type
_entity.pdbx_description
1 polymer ?
#
loop_
_entity_poly.entity_id
_entity_poly.type
_entity_poly.pdbx_seq_one_letter_code
_entity_poly.pdbx_strand_id
1 'polypeptide(L)'
;MYKGEAASWFRIFEMFNFDSFHMYGFIASALLVGLPATQWLKRRGRDIDGKPIYIAPKRRSIARYLFGGILFGLGWALVGACPAPIFVLIGAGVKAMLVVAISAVLGTYLYGLLRNKLLH
;
A
#
# COMPACT_ATOMS: atom_id res chain seq x y z
N MET A 1 -4.67 -11.70 -8.49
CA MET A 1 -5.13 -11.41 -7.11
C MET A 1 -6.30 -12.28 -6.69
N TYR A 2 -7.42 -12.32 -7.43
CA TYR A 2 -8.55 -13.23 -7.11
C TYR A 2 -8.18 -14.73 -7.23
N LYS A 3 -7.55 -15.15 -8.34
CA LYS A 3 -7.03 -16.53 -8.51
C LYS A 3 -5.81 -16.88 -7.64
N GLY A 4 -5.18 -15.90 -6.99
CA GLY A 4 -3.98 -16.11 -6.18
C GLY A 4 -4.24 -16.07 -4.68
N GLU A 5 -5.51 -16.06 -4.25
CA GLU A 5 -5.99 -15.98 -2.86
C GLU A 5 -5.47 -14.79 -2.02
N ALA A 6 -4.59 -13.96 -2.59
CA ALA A 6 -3.97 -12.79 -1.97
C ALA A 6 -4.95 -11.65 -1.64
N ALA A 7 -6.20 -11.77 -2.08
CA ALA A 7 -7.28 -10.85 -1.71
C ALA A 7 -8.13 -11.38 -0.54
N SER A 8 -7.90 -12.61 -0.06
CA SER A 8 -8.65 -13.16 1.07
C SER A 8 -8.05 -12.68 2.39
N TRP A 9 -8.94 -12.26 3.30
CA TRP A 9 -8.58 -11.91 4.68
C TRP A 9 -7.86 -13.07 5.40
N PHE A 10 -8.28 -14.30 5.11
CA PHE A 10 -7.69 -15.50 5.68
C PHE A 10 -6.20 -15.66 5.37
N ARG A 11 -5.75 -15.39 4.13
CA ARG A 11 -4.32 -15.46 3.77
C ARG A 11 -3.45 -14.43 4.50
N ILE A 12 -4.01 -13.26 4.78
CA ILE A 12 -3.32 -12.23 5.57
C ILE A 12 -3.18 -12.67 7.03
N PHE A 13 -4.25 -13.21 7.62
CA PHE A 13 -4.23 -13.74 8.99
C PHE A 13 -3.27 -14.94 9.13
N GLU A 14 -3.32 -15.87 8.18
CA GLU A 14 -2.47 -17.07 8.10
C GLU A 14 -0.99 -16.71 7.87
N MET A 15 -0.72 -15.56 7.23
CA MET A 15 0.63 -14.98 7.17
C MET A 15 1.11 -14.57 8.57
N PHE A 16 0.30 -13.87 9.37
CA PHE A 16 0.70 -13.47 10.73
C PHE A 16 0.80 -14.63 11.72
N ASN A 17 0.08 -15.72 11.48
CA ASN A 17 0.19 -16.94 12.27
C ASN A 17 1.37 -17.85 11.85
N PHE A 18 2.21 -17.39 10.91
CA PHE A 18 3.36 -18.11 10.34
C PHE A 18 3.03 -19.42 9.59
N ASP A 19 1.76 -19.64 9.25
CA ASP A 19 1.30 -20.85 8.56
C ASP A 19 1.49 -20.77 7.03
N SER A 20 1.56 -19.55 6.46
CA SER A 20 1.59 -19.32 5.01
C SER A 20 2.97 -18.90 4.46
N PHE A 21 3.87 -19.86 4.24
CA PHE A 21 5.18 -19.62 3.59
C PHE A 21 5.06 -19.02 2.17
N HIS A 22 3.99 -19.31 1.44
CA HIS A 22 3.78 -18.84 0.07
C HIS A 22 3.61 -17.30 -0.01
N MET A 23 2.93 -16.68 0.96
CA MET A 23 2.74 -15.22 1.01
C MET A 23 4.06 -14.48 1.23
N TYR A 24 4.94 -15.02 2.08
CA TYR A 24 6.28 -14.49 2.29
C TYR A 24 7.13 -14.58 1.02
N GLY A 25 7.09 -15.71 0.31
CA GLY A 25 7.76 -15.86 -0.98
C GLY A 25 7.24 -14.87 -2.04
N PHE A 26 5.93 -14.62 -2.06
CA PHE A 26 5.32 -13.63 -2.94
C PHE A 26 5.82 -12.20 -2.64
N ILE A 27 5.82 -11.78 -1.38
CA ILE A 27 6.32 -10.45 -0.98
C ILE A 27 7.83 -10.32 -1.25
N ALA A 28 8.61 -11.36 -0.92
CA ALA A 28 10.05 -11.37 -1.15
C ALA A 28 10.39 -11.28 -2.64
N SER A 29 9.70 -12.03 -3.51
CA SER A 29 9.92 -11.95 -4.95
C SER A 29 9.57 -10.56 -5.52
N ALA A 30 8.48 -9.95 -5.06
CA ALA A 30 8.14 -8.58 -5.44
C ALA A 30 9.23 -7.57 -5.03
N LEU A 31 9.82 -7.71 -3.84
CA LEU A 31 10.94 -6.88 -3.38
C LEU A 31 12.22 -7.13 -4.18
N LEU A 32 12.55 -8.40 -4.44
CA LEU A 32 13.73 -8.79 -5.20
C LEU A 32 13.70 -8.29 -6.65
N VAL A 33 12.52 -8.13 -7.24
CA VAL A 33 12.38 -7.54 -8.58
C VAL A 33 12.30 -6.01 -8.50
N GLY A 34 11.52 -5.46 -7.57
CA GLY A 34 11.26 -4.03 -7.47
C GLY A 34 12.48 -3.19 -7.06
N LEU A 35 13.30 -3.68 -6.14
CA LEU A 35 14.51 -2.98 -5.67
C LEU A 35 15.55 -2.76 -6.79
N PRO A 36 16.01 -3.79 -7.53
CA PRO A 36 16.95 -3.58 -8.62
C PRO A 36 16.33 -2.80 -9.78
N ALA A 37 15.05 -3.01 -10.09
CA ALA A 37 14.38 -2.24 -11.15
C ALA A 37 14.33 -0.73 -10.83
N THR A 38 13.93 -0.36 -9.61
CA THR A 38 13.90 1.04 -9.17
C THR A 38 15.30 1.65 -9.09
N GLN A 39 16.30 0.88 -8.65
CA GLN A 39 17.69 1.33 -8.62
C GLN A 39 18.26 1.55 -10.04
N TRP A 40 17.92 0.67 -10.99
CA TRP A 40 18.29 0.85 -12.39
C TRP A 40 17.62 2.07 -12.99
N LEU A 41 16.32 2.27 -12.72
CA LEU A 41 15.57 3.44 -13.17
C LEU A 41 16.17 4.74 -12.63
N LYS A 42 16.60 4.77 -11.37
CA LYS A 42 17.23 5.94 -10.75
C LYS A 42 18.60 6.28 -11.35
N ARG A 43 19.35 5.28 -11.83
CA ARG A 43 20.72 5.46 -12.35
C ARG A 43 20.77 5.69 -13.86
N ARG A 44 19.92 5.01 -14.62
CA ARG A 44 19.96 4.97 -16.09
C ARG A 44 18.59 5.09 -16.77
N GLY A 45 17.51 5.21 -15.99
CA GLY A 45 16.16 5.33 -16.53
C GLY A 45 15.98 6.60 -17.34
N ARG A 46 15.45 6.43 -18.55
CA ARG A 46 15.02 7.52 -19.42
C ARG A 46 13.53 7.38 -19.67
N ASP A 47 12.83 8.50 -19.69
CA ASP A 47 11.42 8.58 -20.08
C ASP A 47 11.27 8.31 -21.59
N ILE A 48 10.03 8.22 -22.07
CA ILE A 48 9.67 8.06 -23.48
C ILE A 48 10.31 9.16 -24.34
N ASP A 49 10.45 10.38 -23.78
CA ASP A 49 11.11 11.53 -24.41
C ASP A 49 12.65 11.55 -24.22
N GLY A 50 13.25 10.49 -23.69
CA GLY A 50 14.70 10.38 -23.47
C GLY A 50 15.25 11.14 -22.26
N LYS A 51 14.40 11.82 -21.48
CA LYS A 51 14.79 12.60 -20.29
C LYS A 51 15.13 11.67 -19.11
N PRO A 52 16.14 12.00 -18.27
CA PRO A 52 16.47 11.20 -17.11
C PRO A 52 15.32 11.17 -16.10
N ILE A 53 14.99 9.98 -15.59
CA ILE A 53 13.91 9.80 -14.60
C ILE A 53 14.42 10.20 -13.22
N TYR A 54 13.92 11.32 -12.71
CA TYR A 54 14.26 11.81 -11.37
C TYR A 54 13.24 11.34 -10.33
N ILE A 55 13.65 10.40 -9.47
CA ILE A 55 12.84 9.96 -8.32
C ILE A 55 13.14 10.87 -7.14
N ALA A 56 12.21 11.77 -6.82
CA ALA A 56 12.35 12.69 -5.71
C ALA A 56 12.48 11.94 -4.36
N PRO A 57 13.45 12.31 -3.51
CA PRO A 57 13.62 11.67 -2.21
C PRO A 57 12.42 11.98 -1.31
N LYS A 58 11.95 10.96 -0.59
CA LYS A 58 10.88 11.12 0.40
C LYS A 58 11.36 12.06 1.52
N ARG A 59 10.55 13.05 1.90
CA ARG A 59 10.87 13.95 3.03
C ARG A 59 11.02 13.13 4.31
N ARG A 60 12.11 13.32 5.06
CA ARG A 60 12.32 12.62 6.33
C ARG A 60 11.56 13.34 7.44
N SER A 61 10.52 12.73 7.99
CA SER A 61 9.81 13.20 9.19
C SER A 61 9.38 11.98 10.00
N ILE A 62 10.00 11.78 11.17
CA ILE A 62 9.77 10.60 12.00
C ILE A 62 8.35 10.61 12.56
N ALA A 63 7.92 11.74 13.15
CA ALA A 63 6.60 11.89 13.75
C ALA A 63 5.48 11.60 12.74
N ARG A 64 5.56 12.19 11.53
CA ARG A 64 4.53 11.97 10.49
C ARG A 64 4.40 10.51 10.08
N TYR A 65 5.52 9.81 9.93
CA TYR A 65 5.50 8.40 9.53
C TYR A 65 5.08 7.47 10.65
N LEU A 66 5.43 7.78 11.89
CA LEU A 66 5.04 6.98 13.04
C LEU A 66 3.53 7.05 13.28
N PHE A 67 2.99 8.27 13.44
CA PHE A 67 1.55 8.45 13.65
C PHE A 67 0.73 7.98 12.43
N GLY A 68 1.14 8.33 11.22
CA GLY A 68 0.47 7.88 10.00
C GLY A 68 0.52 6.37 9.81
N GLY A 69 1.66 5.74 10.13
CA GLY A 69 1.83 4.29 10.06
C GLY A 69 0.96 3.54 11.06
N ILE A 70 0.87 4.03 12.30
CA ILE A 70 0.01 3.43 13.34
C ILE A 70 -1.47 3.55 12.95
N LEU A 71 -1.94 4.75 12.58
CA LEU A 71 -3.32 4.97 12.14
C LEU A 71 -3.69 4.10 10.95
N PHE A 72 -2.81 4.02 9.95
CA PHE A 72 -3.02 3.18 8.77
C PHE A 72 -3.04 1.69 9.12
N GLY A 73 -2.11 1.23 9.96
CA GLY A 73 -2.04 -0.17 10.41
C GLY A 73 -3.26 -0.59 11.23
N LEU A 74 -3.75 0.27 12.13
CA LEU A 74 -4.96 0.03 12.91
C LEU A 74 -6.20 -0.04 12.00
N GLY A 75 -6.33 0.89 11.06
CA GLY A 75 -7.42 0.85 10.08
C GLY A 75 -7.39 -0.42 9.23
N TRP A 76 -6.19 -0.85 8.83
CA TRP A 76 -6.00 -2.09 8.09
C TRP A 76 -6.38 -3.33 8.89
N ALA A 77 -5.99 -3.41 10.16
CA ALA A 77 -6.34 -4.50 11.06
C ALA A 77 -7.85 -4.57 11.32
N LEU A 78 -8.53 -3.41 11.40
CA LEU A 78 -9.98 -3.33 11.61
C LEU A 78 -10.78 -3.76 10.38
N VAL A 79 -10.40 -3.26 9.20
CA VAL A 79 -11.11 -3.52 7.93
C VAL A 79 -10.81 -4.92 7.39
N GLY A 80 -9.58 -5.36 7.63
CA GLY A 80 -9.06 -6.61 7.14
C GLY A 80 -8.80 -6.70 5.65
N ALA A 81 -8.51 -5.56 5.02
CA ALA A 81 -8.16 -5.48 3.61
C ALA A 81 -7.17 -4.33 3.40
N CYS A 82 -6.09 -4.58 2.65
CA CYS A 82 -5.19 -3.51 2.22
C CYS A 82 -5.81 -2.75 1.02
N PRO A 83 -5.22 -1.61 0.61
CA PRO A 83 -5.77 -0.83 -0.50
C PRO A 83 -5.97 -1.67 -1.77
N ALA A 84 -5.08 -2.61 -2.07
CA ALA A 84 -5.20 -3.46 -3.25
C ALA A 84 -6.39 -4.44 -3.20
N PRO A 85 -6.58 -5.27 -2.15
CA PRO A 85 -7.78 -6.09 -1.97
C PRO A 85 -9.09 -5.31 -1.94
N ILE A 86 -9.12 -4.08 -1.40
CA ILE A 86 -10.34 -3.27 -1.39
C ILE A 86 -10.89 -3.10 -2.82
N PHE A 87 -10.04 -2.70 -3.78
CA PHE A 87 -10.47 -2.52 -5.17
C PHE A 87 -10.81 -3.86 -5.87
N VAL A 88 -10.07 -4.93 -5.57
CA VAL A 88 -10.33 -6.26 -6.13
C VAL A 88 -11.67 -6.82 -5.63
N LEU A 89 -11.97 -6.66 -4.34
CA LEU A 89 -13.20 -7.13 -3.71
C LEU A 89 -14.44 -6.34 -4.16
N ILE A 90 -14.28 -5.03 -4.42
CA ILE A 90 -15.32 -4.24 -5.10
C ILE A 90 -15.62 -4.83 -6.49
N GLY A 91 -14.57 -5.12 -7.28
CA GLY A 91 -14.72 -5.75 -8.59
C GLY A 91 -15.31 -7.18 -8.53
N ALA A 92 -15.14 -7.87 -7.41
CA ALA A 92 -15.75 -9.17 -7.13
C ALA A 92 -17.19 -9.10 -6.60
N GLY A 93 -17.77 -7.90 -6.45
CA GLY A 93 -19.17 -7.69 -6.05
C GLY A 93 -19.40 -7.51 -4.54
N VAL A 94 -18.36 -7.38 -3.73
CA VAL A 94 -18.48 -7.14 -2.28
C VAL A 94 -18.81 -5.67 -2.03
N LYS A 95 -20.11 -5.35 -1.95
CA LYS A 95 -20.62 -3.97 -1.78
C LYS A 95 -20.13 -3.30 -0.49
N ALA A 96 -19.85 -4.05 0.57
CA ALA A 96 -19.32 -3.51 1.82
C ALA A 96 -17.96 -2.79 1.65
N MET A 97 -17.13 -3.27 0.71
CA MET A 97 -15.83 -2.64 0.43
C MET A 97 -15.95 -1.28 -0.25
N LEU A 98 -17.11 -0.96 -0.84
CA LEU A 98 -17.39 0.35 -1.42
C LEU A 98 -17.49 1.43 -0.32
N VAL A 99 -18.10 1.09 0.81
CA VAL A 99 -18.16 1.97 1.99
C VAL A 99 -16.76 2.22 2.51
N VAL A 100 -15.95 1.16 2.68
CA VAL A 100 -14.56 1.26 3.12
C VAL A 100 -13.73 2.13 2.18
N ALA A 101 -13.89 1.96 0.86
CA ALA A 101 -13.17 2.75 -0.13
C ALA A 101 -13.53 4.23 -0.04
N ILE A 102 -14.82 4.56 0.07
CA ILE A 102 -15.28 5.95 0.24
C ILE A 102 -14.75 6.54 1.54
N SER A 103 -14.83 5.81 2.66
CA SER A 103 -14.29 6.25 3.95
C SER A 103 -12.79 6.47 3.91
N ALA A 104 -12.03 5.61 3.21
CA ALA A 104 -10.59 5.77 3.03
C ALA A 104 -10.26 7.04 2.24
N VAL A 105 -10.97 7.29 1.14
CA VAL A 105 -10.80 8.51 0.33
C VAL A 105 -11.14 9.74 1.15
N LEU A 106 -12.29 9.75 1.85
CA LEU A 106 -12.68 10.84 2.73
C LEU A 106 -11.64 11.10 3.83
N GLY A 107 -11.14 10.06 4.49
CA GLY A 107 -10.10 10.18 5.50
C GLY A 107 -8.81 10.81 4.96
N THR A 108 -8.36 10.37 3.78
CA THR A 108 -7.18 10.97 3.13
C THR A 108 -7.40 12.42 2.70
N TYR A 109 -8.61 12.76 2.25
CA TYR A 109 -8.97 14.13 1.89
C TYR A 109 -9.00 15.05 3.11
N LEU A 110 -9.64 14.62 4.21
CA LEU A 110 -9.64 15.36 5.48
C LEU A 110 -8.22 15.55 6.01
N TYR A 111 -7.39 14.51 5.98
CA TYR A 111 -5.98 14.63 6.36
C TYR A 111 -5.25 15.64 5.46
N GLY A 112 -5.52 15.62 4.15
CA GLY A 112 -4.96 16.58 3.18
C GLY A 112 -5.30 18.04 3.50
N LEU A 113 -6.53 18.31 3.95
CA LEU A 113 -6.97 19.63 4.41
C LEU A 113 -6.33 20.03 5.74
N LEU A 114 -6.30 19.11 6.70
CA LEU A 114 -5.74 19.37 8.04
C LEU A 114 -4.21 19.44 8.05
N ARG A 115 -3.53 18.86 7.06
CA ARG A 115 -2.06 18.82 7.03
C ARG A 115 -1.45 20.22 7.19
N ASN A 116 -2.04 21.25 6.57
CA ASN A 116 -1.47 22.60 6.62
C ASN A 116 -1.62 23.26 8.00
N LYS A 117 -2.51 22.74 8.86
CA LYS A 117 -2.74 23.21 10.24
C LYS A 117 -2.06 22.37 11.31
N LEU A 118 -1.60 21.17 10.96
CA LEU A 118 -0.85 20.31 11.88
C LEU A 118 0.57 20.86 11.99
N LEU A 119 1.00 21.27 13.19
CA LEU A 119 2.39 21.62 13.46
C LEU A 119 3.26 20.40 13.11
N HIS A 120 4.16 20.59 12.15
CA HIS A 120 5.03 19.55 11.58
C HIS A 120 6.39 19.53 12.25
#